data_AF-F9NV97-F1
#
_entry.id   AF-F9NV97-F1
#
_cell.length_a   1.000
_cell.length_b   1.000
_cell.length_c   1.000
_cell.angle_alpha   90.00
_cell.angle_beta   90.00
_cell.angle_gamma   90.00
#
_symmetry.space_group_name_H-M   'P 1'
#
loop_
_entity.id
_entity.type
_entity.pdbx_description
1 polymer ?
#
loop_
_entity_poly.entity_id
_entity_poly.type
_entity_poly.pdbx_seq_one_letter_code
_entity_poly.pdbx_strand_id
1 'polypeptide(L)'
;MHKIFGGEAMMSFWYHFAIMFEALFILTSVDAGTRVARFMLSDALGNFWPRLQDHSWKIGSWLTTAIMVAGWGSILLMGVTDPLGGINTLFPLFGIANQLLAAVALSICLVVFARAGHKWRLLIIFVPMLFTAIITVYGSWLKIFSPDPKIGYWANHMTYKRAIAAGQASLGQAKNIDQMHTVVGNTAIQGTMSIIFVVCTLIVMIVACSRTVQALRGRNIIDTEDPAKASTIFAPSGLMPTKAERDLQAEWDAFYEKHPDLDLESVHKDKEHA
;
A
#
# COMPACT_ATOMS: atom_id res chain seq x y z
N MET A 1 -16.45 -25.99 26.28
CA MET A 1 -17.11 -24.70 26.03
C MET A 1 -18.44 -24.89 25.28
N HIS A 2 -19.37 -25.73 25.77
CA HIS A 2 -20.62 -26.10 25.06
C HIS A 2 -21.91 -25.75 25.84
N LYS A 3 -21.82 -24.92 26.89
CA LYS A 3 -22.98 -24.56 27.74
C LYS A 3 -23.24 -23.06 27.87
N ILE A 4 -22.57 -22.22 27.08
CA ILE A 4 -22.71 -20.75 27.20
C ILE A 4 -23.25 -20.08 25.93
N PHE A 5 -23.19 -20.75 24.76
CA PHE A 5 -23.85 -20.27 23.54
C PHE A 5 -24.72 -21.39 22.97
N GLY A 6 -25.93 -21.03 22.54
CA GLY A 6 -27.02 -21.94 22.14
C GLY A 6 -26.58 -23.08 21.23
N GLY A 7 -27.33 -24.20 21.28
CA GLY A 7 -26.97 -25.51 20.72
C GLY A 7 -26.58 -25.56 19.23
N GLU A 8 -26.36 -26.77 18.69
CA GLU A 8 -25.81 -27.02 17.35
C GLU A 8 -26.36 -26.12 16.22
N ALA A 9 -27.64 -25.73 16.27
CA ALA A 9 -28.26 -24.81 15.31
C ALA A 9 -27.65 -23.39 15.33
N MET A 10 -27.31 -22.83 16.49
CA MET A 10 -26.68 -21.50 16.59
C MET A 10 -25.21 -21.54 16.18
N MET A 11 -24.50 -22.66 16.36
CA MET A 11 -23.13 -22.84 15.86
C MET A 11 -23.07 -22.74 14.33
N SER A 12 -24.02 -23.37 13.62
CA SER A 12 -24.12 -23.26 12.16
C SER A 12 -24.41 -21.82 11.71
N PHE A 13 -25.33 -21.13 12.39
CA PHE A 13 -25.60 -19.71 12.12
C PHE A 13 -24.35 -18.84 12.30
N TRP A 14 -23.65 -18.97 13.44
CA TRP A 14 -22.44 -18.20 13.72
C TRP A 14 -21.30 -18.52 12.75
N TYR A 15 -21.19 -19.77 12.30
CA TYR A 15 -20.21 -20.17 11.28
C TYR A 15 -20.48 -19.49 9.93
N HIS A 16 -21.72 -19.53 9.43
CA HIS A 16 -22.10 -18.86 8.18
C HIS A 16 -22.00 -17.34 8.29
N PHE A 17 -22.42 -16.77 9.43
CA PHE A 17 -22.31 -15.34 9.70
C PHE A 17 -20.84 -14.87 9.68
N ALA A 18 -19.94 -15.59 10.36
CA ALA A 18 -18.52 -15.25 10.40
C ALA A 18 -17.90 -15.28 8.99
N ILE A 19 -18.19 -16.32 8.21
CA ILE A 19 -17.66 -16.44 6.83
C ILE A 19 -18.23 -15.36 5.91
N MET A 20 -19.54 -15.08 5.96
CA MET A 20 -20.14 -14.00 5.15
C MET A 20 -19.59 -12.62 5.55
N PHE A 21 -19.42 -12.37 6.84
CA PHE A 21 -18.88 -11.12 7.35
C PHE A 21 -17.43 -10.90 6.92
N GLU A 22 -16.57 -11.92 7.06
CA GLU A 22 -15.18 -11.87 6.61
C GLU A 22 -15.10 -11.70 5.08
N ALA A 23 -15.95 -12.42 4.34
CA ALA A 23 -16.02 -12.29 2.88
C ALA A 23 -16.41 -10.87 2.45
N LEU A 24 -17.33 -10.20 3.14
CA LEU A 24 -17.71 -8.82 2.84
C LEU A 24 -16.51 -7.86 2.99
N PHE A 25 -15.71 -8.02 4.06
CA PHE A 25 -14.52 -7.22 4.28
C PHE A 25 -13.46 -7.45 3.20
N ILE A 26 -13.21 -8.72 2.84
CA ILE A 26 -12.28 -9.09 1.78
C ILE A 26 -12.75 -8.52 0.43
N LEU A 27 -14.03 -8.73 0.07
CA LEU A 27 -14.58 -8.27 -1.20
C LEU A 27 -14.54 -6.75 -1.32
N THR A 28 -14.83 -6.02 -0.24
CA THR A 28 -14.72 -4.56 -0.19
C THR A 28 -13.28 -4.11 -0.42
N SER A 29 -12.33 -4.77 0.23
CA SER A 29 -10.91 -4.47 0.07
C SER A 29 -10.43 -4.74 -1.37
N VAL A 30 -10.86 -5.85 -1.97
CA VAL A 30 -10.52 -6.20 -3.37
C VAL A 30 -11.19 -5.26 -4.36
N ASP A 31 -12.44 -4.84 -4.14
CA ASP A 31 -13.12 -3.85 -4.99
C ASP A 31 -12.40 -2.50 -4.99
N ALA A 32 -12.13 -1.97 -3.79
CA ALA A 32 -11.36 -0.74 -3.63
C ALA A 32 -9.96 -0.86 -4.24
N GLY A 33 -9.28 -1.99 -4.00
CA GLY A 33 -7.97 -2.31 -4.57
C GLY A 33 -7.99 -2.36 -6.10
N THR A 34 -9.01 -2.97 -6.71
CA THR A 34 -9.16 -3.06 -8.18
C THR A 34 -9.38 -1.69 -8.80
N ARG A 35 -10.16 -0.83 -8.13
CA ARG A 35 -10.36 0.56 -8.57
C ARG A 35 -9.05 1.32 -8.63
N VAL A 36 -8.26 1.27 -7.56
CA VAL A 36 -6.94 1.95 -7.49
C VAL A 36 -5.96 1.31 -8.47
N ALA A 37 -5.89 -0.01 -8.53
CA ALA A 37 -4.97 -0.74 -9.40
C ALA A 37 -5.20 -0.42 -10.88
N ARG A 38 -6.47 -0.28 -11.30
CA ARG A 38 -6.80 0.15 -12.67
C ARG A 38 -6.17 1.51 -13.00
N PHE A 39 -6.27 2.48 -12.10
CA PHE A 39 -5.66 3.80 -12.30
C PHE A 39 -4.14 3.71 -12.34
N MET A 40 -3.53 2.98 -11.40
CA MET A 40 -2.07 2.78 -11.36
C MET A 40 -1.54 2.09 -12.63
N LEU A 41 -2.28 1.13 -13.19
CA LEU A 41 -1.91 0.48 -14.46
C LEU A 41 -2.12 1.40 -15.66
N SER A 42 -3.19 2.19 -15.66
CA SER A 42 -3.41 3.23 -16.67
C SER A 42 -2.22 4.19 -16.71
N ASP A 43 -1.75 4.64 -15.55
CA ASP A 43 -0.62 5.57 -15.43
C ASP A 43 0.70 4.92 -15.86
N ALA A 44 0.95 3.68 -15.43
CA ALA A 44 2.16 2.94 -15.81
C ALA A 44 2.23 2.68 -17.32
N LEU A 45 1.11 2.28 -17.94
CA LEU A 45 1.03 2.08 -19.39
C LEU A 45 0.99 3.40 -20.16
N GLY A 46 0.48 4.48 -19.54
CA GLY A 46 0.45 5.83 -20.09
C GLY A 46 1.85 6.37 -20.44
N ASN A 47 2.88 5.94 -19.71
CA ASN A 47 4.28 6.28 -20.01
C ASN A 47 4.77 5.69 -21.34
N PHE A 48 4.16 4.60 -21.83
CA PHE A 48 4.47 4.01 -23.15
C PHE A 48 3.46 4.45 -24.22
N TRP A 49 2.19 4.60 -23.85
CA TRP A 49 1.11 5.01 -24.75
C TRP A 49 0.28 6.14 -24.13
N PRO A 50 0.52 7.42 -24.51
CA PRO A 50 -0.08 8.58 -23.85
C PRO A 50 -1.61 8.60 -23.79
N ARG A 51 -2.30 7.95 -24.75
CA ARG A 51 -3.78 7.84 -24.72
C ARG A 51 -4.32 7.01 -23.53
N LEU A 52 -3.50 6.15 -22.91
CA LEU A 52 -3.90 5.40 -21.72
C LEU A 52 -3.88 6.25 -20.44
N GLN A 53 -3.27 7.43 -20.48
CA GLN A 53 -3.29 8.38 -19.37
C GLN A 53 -4.63 9.13 -19.30
N ASP A 54 -5.39 9.16 -20.40
CA ASP A 54 -6.73 9.75 -20.40
C ASP A 54 -7.75 8.78 -19.77
N HIS A 55 -8.08 9.02 -18.50
CA HIS A 55 -9.04 8.21 -17.77
C HIS A 55 -10.47 8.29 -18.31
N SER A 56 -10.79 9.27 -19.16
CA SER A 56 -12.09 9.39 -19.82
C SER A 56 -12.22 8.43 -21.02
N TRP A 57 -11.11 7.87 -21.50
CA TRP A 57 -11.11 6.94 -22.62
C TRP A 57 -11.68 5.57 -22.22
N LYS A 58 -12.93 5.33 -22.61
CA LYS A 58 -13.70 4.13 -22.23
C LYS A 58 -13.00 2.82 -22.57
N ILE A 59 -12.36 2.72 -23.74
CA ILE A 59 -11.68 1.49 -24.19
C ILE A 59 -10.45 1.20 -23.31
N GLY A 60 -9.64 2.22 -23.02
CA GLY A 60 -8.48 2.08 -22.13
C GLY A 60 -8.88 1.72 -20.70
N SER A 61 -9.96 2.32 -20.20
CA SER A 61 -10.54 2.01 -18.89
C SER A 61 -11.04 0.56 -18.80
N TRP A 62 -11.77 0.07 -19.82
CA TRP A 62 -12.24 -1.31 -19.85
C TRP A 62 -11.09 -2.32 -19.97
N LEU A 63 -10.09 -2.03 -20.80
CA LEU A 63 -8.92 -2.88 -20.96
C LEU A 63 -8.13 -3.00 -19.65
N THR A 64 -7.82 -1.88 -19.01
CA THR A 64 -7.10 -1.87 -17.71
C THR A 64 -7.91 -2.57 -16.62
N THR A 65 -9.24 -2.43 -16.62
CA THR A 65 -10.13 -3.16 -15.70
C THR A 65 -10.07 -4.66 -15.96
N ALA A 66 -10.22 -5.09 -17.22
CA ALA A 66 -10.20 -6.50 -17.59
C ALA A 66 -8.86 -7.16 -17.23
N ILE A 67 -7.74 -6.48 -17.45
CA ILE A 67 -6.41 -6.95 -17.04
C ILE A 67 -6.33 -7.11 -15.53
N MET A 68 -6.84 -6.14 -14.76
CA MET A 68 -6.80 -6.21 -13.30
C MET A 68 -7.68 -7.29 -12.72
N VAL A 69 -8.91 -7.43 -13.23
CA VAL A 69 -9.83 -8.51 -12.82
C VAL A 69 -9.26 -9.87 -13.19
N ALA A 70 -8.65 -10.01 -14.38
CA ALA A 70 -7.94 -11.22 -14.77
C ALA A 70 -6.73 -11.50 -13.86
N GLY A 71 -6.00 -10.46 -13.44
CA GLY A 71 -4.91 -10.56 -12.48
C GLY A 71 -5.37 -11.13 -11.14
N TRP A 72 -6.42 -10.56 -10.54
CA TRP A 72 -7.02 -11.09 -9.30
C TRP A 72 -7.55 -12.52 -9.48
N GLY A 73 -8.24 -12.78 -10.60
CA GLY A 73 -8.72 -14.10 -10.96
C GLY A 73 -7.59 -15.13 -11.07
N SER A 74 -6.43 -14.75 -11.61
CA SER A 74 -5.26 -15.62 -11.71
C SER A 74 -4.69 -15.98 -10.35
N ILE A 75 -4.66 -15.04 -9.39
CA ILE A 75 -4.22 -15.28 -8.02
C ILE A 75 -5.21 -16.22 -7.31
N LEU A 76 -6.52 -16.03 -7.52
CA LEU A 76 -7.55 -16.93 -7.00
C LEU A 76 -7.38 -18.36 -7.55
N LEU A 77 -7.20 -18.48 -8.88
CA LEU A 77 -6.96 -19.78 -9.51
C LEU A 77 -5.69 -20.43 -8.96
N MET A 78 -4.59 -19.70 -8.81
CA MET A 78 -3.36 -20.21 -8.21
C MET A 78 -3.60 -20.65 -6.75
N GLY A 79 -4.38 -19.89 -5.98
CA GLY A 79 -4.69 -20.21 -4.59
C GLY A 79 -5.53 -21.46 -4.41
N VAL A 80 -6.49 -21.71 -5.33
CA VAL A 80 -7.39 -22.87 -5.27
C VAL A 80 -6.78 -24.12 -5.91
N THR A 81 -6.00 -23.97 -6.98
CA THR A 81 -5.49 -25.12 -7.77
C THR A 81 -4.13 -25.63 -7.31
N ASP A 82 -3.34 -24.86 -6.55
CA ASP A 82 -2.01 -25.28 -6.10
C ASP A 82 -2.06 -26.06 -4.77
N PRO A 83 -1.87 -27.40 -4.79
CA PRO A 83 -1.95 -28.25 -3.60
C PRO A 83 -0.77 -28.06 -2.63
N LEU A 84 0.28 -27.34 -3.04
CA LEU A 84 1.46 -27.05 -2.22
C LEU A 84 1.38 -25.70 -1.50
N GLY A 85 0.20 -25.08 -1.52
CA GLY A 85 -0.07 -23.87 -0.78
C GLY A 85 0.33 -22.61 -1.54
N GLY A 86 -0.18 -22.44 -2.76
CA GLY A 86 0.05 -21.26 -3.61
C GLY A 86 0.02 -19.94 -2.81
N ILE A 87 -1.03 -19.71 -2.01
CA ILE A 87 -1.15 -18.54 -1.11
C ILE A 87 -0.06 -18.52 -0.03
N ASN A 88 0.25 -19.66 0.61
CA ASN A 88 1.29 -19.75 1.64
C ASN A 88 2.67 -19.42 1.08
N THR A 89 2.93 -19.73 -0.18
CA THR A 89 4.21 -19.38 -0.81
C THR A 89 4.33 -17.87 -1.08
N LEU A 90 3.22 -17.17 -1.32
CA LEU A 90 3.19 -15.72 -1.51
C LEU A 90 3.28 -14.94 -0.19
N PHE A 91 2.96 -15.57 0.94
CA PHE A 91 2.93 -14.91 2.24
C PHE A 91 4.23 -14.18 2.63
N PRO A 92 5.44 -14.78 2.45
CA PRO A 92 6.69 -14.07 2.68
C PRO A 92 6.88 -12.85 1.76
N LEU A 93 6.35 -12.90 0.53
CA LEU A 93 6.44 -11.80 -0.42
C LEU A 93 5.59 -10.60 0.02
N PHE A 94 4.40 -10.84 0.60
CA PHE A 94 3.57 -9.78 1.17
C PHE A 94 4.26 -9.06 2.33
N GLY A 95 4.93 -9.80 3.21
CA GLY A 95 5.69 -9.22 4.31
C GLY A 95 6.79 -8.28 3.82
N ILE A 96 7.59 -8.73 2.86
CA ILE A 96 8.66 -7.92 2.24
C ILE A 96 8.07 -6.70 1.53
N ALA A 97 7.04 -6.90 0.69
CA ALA A 97 6.40 -5.81 -0.07
C ALA A 97 5.86 -4.70 0.84
N ASN A 98 5.23 -5.06 1.96
CA ASN A 98 4.71 -4.09 2.92
C ASN A 98 5.81 -3.28 3.61
N GLN A 99 6.92 -3.92 3.97
CA GLN A 99 8.05 -3.21 4.58
C GLN A 99 8.75 -2.29 3.57
N LEU A 100 8.88 -2.72 2.31
CA LEU A 100 9.38 -1.90 1.22
C LEU A 100 8.46 -0.71 0.92
N LEU A 101 7.14 -0.91 0.96
CA LEU A 101 6.16 0.17 0.79
C LEU A 101 6.25 1.17 1.95
N ALA A 102 6.42 0.70 3.19
CA ALA A 102 6.64 1.57 4.33
C ALA A 102 7.92 2.40 4.18
N ALA A 103 9.01 1.81 3.64
CA ALA A 103 10.24 2.54 3.33
C ALA A 103 10.01 3.64 2.28
N VAL A 104 9.22 3.37 1.24
CA VAL A 104 8.83 4.35 0.21
C VAL A 104 7.98 5.47 0.82
N ALA A 105 6.97 5.14 1.62
CA ALA A 105 6.12 6.12 2.28
C ALA A 105 6.93 7.06 3.18
N LEU A 106 7.82 6.51 4.02
CA LEU A 106 8.73 7.31 4.85
C LEU A 106 9.68 8.17 4.01
N SER A 107 10.16 7.66 2.86
CA SER A 107 10.98 8.43 1.92
C SER A 107 10.23 9.64 1.35
N ILE A 108 8.96 9.47 0.99
CA ILE A 108 8.11 10.57 0.51
C ILE A 108 7.86 11.59 1.63
N CYS A 109 7.48 11.13 2.82
CA CYS A 109 7.32 11.99 4.00
C CYS A 109 8.59 12.79 4.31
N LEU A 110 9.77 12.17 4.16
CA LEU A 110 11.05 12.84 4.35
C LEU A 110 11.25 14.01 3.38
N VAL A 111 10.86 13.85 2.11
CA VAL A 111 10.93 14.92 1.11
C VAL A 111 9.95 16.05 1.44
N VAL A 112 8.70 15.70 1.78
CA VAL A 112 7.65 16.68 2.11
C VAL A 112 8.04 17.53 3.32
N PHE A 113 8.49 16.91 4.41
CA PHE A 113 8.92 17.63 5.61
C PHE A 113 10.20 18.47 5.40
N ALA A 114 11.09 18.02 4.50
CA ALA A 114 12.28 18.79 4.16
C ALA A 114 11.94 20.04 3.34
N ARG A 115 10.92 19.96 2.47
CA ARG A 115 10.39 21.13 1.76
C ARG A 115 9.75 22.13 2.73
N ALA A 116 9.07 21.65 3.76
CA ALA A 116 8.51 22.49 4.83
C ALA A 116 9.58 23.14 5.74
N GLY A 117 10.88 22.93 5.50
CA GLY A 117 11.97 23.59 6.21
C GLY A 117 12.29 23.02 7.60
N HIS A 118 11.64 21.92 8.01
CA HIS A 118 11.98 21.24 9.26
C HIS A 118 13.30 20.50 9.12
N LYS A 119 14.33 20.85 9.89
CA LYS A 119 15.67 20.21 9.79
C LYS A 119 15.86 19.08 10.81
N TRP A 120 15.57 19.33 12.09
CA TRP A 120 15.76 18.33 13.15
C TRP A 120 14.72 17.22 13.12
N ARG A 121 13.45 17.57 12.84
CA ARG A 121 12.34 16.61 12.82
C ARG A 121 12.49 15.55 11.73
N LEU A 122 13.33 15.78 10.72
CA LEU A 122 13.65 14.77 9.69
C LEU A 122 14.31 13.53 10.26
N LEU A 123 15.06 13.64 11.36
CA LEU A 123 15.69 12.49 11.99
C LEU A 123 14.66 11.47 12.49
N ILE A 124 13.51 11.94 12.95
CA ILE A 124 12.39 11.09 13.42
C ILE A 124 11.85 10.22 12.28
N ILE A 125 11.94 10.70 11.02
CA ILE A 125 11.49 9.98 9.82
C ILE A 125 12.64 9.14 9.26
N PHE A 126 13.84 9.73 9.16
CA PHE A 126 15.00 9.14 8.51
C PHE A 126 15.50 7.89 9.25
N VAL A 127 15.51 7.89 10.58
CA VAL A 127 16.01 6.74 11.36
C VAL A 127 15.13 5.49 11.15
N PRO A 128 13.79 5.54 11.32
CA PRO A 128 12.92 4.42 10.99
C PRO A 128 13.00 4.01 9.52
N MET A 129 13.10 4.99 8.60
CA MET A 129 13.23 4.72 7.17
C MET A 129 14.49 3.90 6.86
N LEU A 130 15.63 4.30 7.41
CA LEU A 130 16.89 3.61 7.21
C LEU A 130 16.88 2.23 7.87
N PHE A 131 16.33 2.12 9.09
CA PHE A 131 16.19 0.85 9.78
C PHE A 131 15.34 -0.14 8.98
N THR A 132 14.14 0.25 8.55
CA THR A 132 13.27 -0.61 7.75
C THR A 132 13.92 -0.96 6.40
N ALA A 133 14.60 -0.01 5.75
CA ALA A 133 15.29 -0.27 4.50
C ALA A 133 16.41 -1.31 4.68
N ILE A 134 17.26 -1.16 5.70
CA ILE A 134 18.38 -2.08 5.95
C ILE A 134 17.88 -3.50 6.23
N ILE A 135 16.94 -3.68 7.17
CA ILE A 135 16.44 -5.01 7.54
C ILE A 135 15.74 -5.69 6.36
N THR A 136 14.98 -4.93 5.58
CA THR A 136 14.18 -5.47 4.48
C THR A 136 15.05 -5.80 3.29
N VAL A 137 15.97 -4.91 2.91
CA VAL A 137 16.94 -5.17 1.83
C VAL A 137 17.85 -6.34 2.18
N TYR A 138 18.30 -6.45 3.44
CA TYR A 138 19.06 -7.59 3.90
C TYR A 138 18.24 -8.90 3.86
N GLY A 139 17.00 -8.87 4.32
CA GLY A 139 16.08 -10.01 4.23
C GLY A 139 15.83 -10.45 2.78
N SER A 140 15.59 -9.49 1.87
CA SER A 140 15.46 -9.77 0.44
C SER A 140 16.76 -10.30 -0.16
N TRP A 141 17.92 -9.77 0.24
CA TRP A 141 19.22 -10.27 -0.20
C TRP A 141 19.39 -11.75 0.15
N LEU A 142 19.09 -12.14 1.39
CA LEU A 142 19.11 -13.54 1.80
C LEU A 142 18.11 -14.39 0.99
N LYS A 143 16.90 -13.88 0.75
CA LYS A 143 15.89 -14.58 -0.05
C LYS A 143 16.27 -14.73 -1.53
N ILE A 144 17.02 -13.80 -2.09
CA ILE A 144 17.42 -13.83 -3.51
C ILE A 144 18.70 -14.66 -3.68
N PHE A 145 19.73 -14.43 -2.86
CA PHE A 145 21.08 -14.96 -3.09
C PHE A 145 21.51 -16.09 -2.17
N SER A 146 20.74 -16.45 -1.13
CA SER A 146 21.16 -17.53 -0.23
C SER A 146 21.27 -18.87 -0.97
N PRO A 147 22.37 -19.62 -0.76
CA PRO A 147 22.56 -20.94 -1.36
C PRO A 147 21.70 -22.03 -0.70
N ASP A 148 21.12 -21.77 0.48
CA ASP A 148 20.23 -22.72 1.17
C ASP A 148 18.85 -22.74 0.48
N PRO A 149 18.38 -23.88 -0.07
CA PRO A 149 17.06 -24.00 -0.70
C PRO A 149 15.88 -23.69 0.22
N LYS A 150 16.06 -23.75 1.55
CA LYS A 150 15.00 -23.37 2.51
C LYS A 150 14.82 -21.86 2.61
N ILE A 151 15.87 -21.10 2.27
CA ILE A 151 15.90 -19.65 2.41
C ILE A 151 15.79 -18.99 1.02
N GLY A 152 16.68 -19.36 0.09
CA GLY A 152 16.82 -18.72 -1.21
C GLY A 152 15.82 -19.20 -2.26
N TYR A 153 15.12 -18.28 -2.92
CA TYR A 153 14.16 -18.58 -3.99
C TYR A 153 14.84 -19.28 -5.17
N TRP A 154 16.00 -18.79 -5.61
CA TRP A 154 16.74 -19.36 -6.74
C TRP A 154 17.43 -20.70 -6.39
N ALA A 155 17.91 -20.84 -5.15
CA ALA A 155 18.44 -22.11 -4.67
C ALA A 155 17.35 -23.18 -4.64
N ASN A 156 16.14 -22.82 -4.19
CA ASN A 156 14.99 -23.71 -4.20
C ASN A 156 14.58 -24.09 -5.64
N HIS A 157 14.45 -23.09 -6.51
CA HIS A 157 14.16 -23.29 -7.93
C HIS A 157 15.12 -24.29 -8.59
N MET A 158 16.42 -24.09 -8.41
CA MET A 158 17.45 -24.95 -9.00
C MET A 158 17.46 -26.36 -8.40
N THR A 159 17.14 -26.50 -7.12
CA THR A 159 17.07 -27.81 -6.45
C THR A 159 15.92 -28.65 -7.02
N TYR A 160 14.72 -28.07 -7.14
CA TYR A 160 13.58 -28.75 -7.75
C TYR A 160 13.80 -29.04 -9.24
N LYS A 161 14.41 -28.10 -9.99
CA LYS A 161 14.73 -28.32 -11.41
C LYS A 161 15.71 -29.47 -11.62
N ARG A 162 16.74 -29.59 -10.77
CA ARG A 162 17.70 -30.70 -10.82
C ARG A 162 17.05 -32.03 -10.43
N ALA A 163 16.17 -32.03 -9.42
CA ALA A 163 15.44 -33.23 -9.02
C ALA A 163 14.55 -33.77 -10.14
N ILE A 164 13.83 -32.88 -10.85
CA ILE A 164 13.05 -33.24 -12.05
C ILE A 164 13.97 -33.84 -13.13
N ALA A 165 15.11 -33.19 -13.40
CA ALA A 165 16.07 -33.68 -14.40
C ALA A 165 16.71 -35.03 -14.02
N ALA A 166 16.84 -35.31 -12.72
CA ALA A 166 17.32 -36.60 -12.19
C ALA A 166 16.23 -37.69 -12.17
N GLY A 167 15.03 -37.42 -12.69
CA GLY A 167 13.92 -38.37 -12.72
C GLY A 167 13.27 -38.61 -11.36
N GLN A 168 13.48 -37.74 -10.37
CA GLN A 168 12.81 -37.84 -9.07
C GLN A 168 11.34 -37.45 -9.20
N ALA A 169 10.45 -38.31 -8.72
CA ALA A 169 9.01 -38.09 -8.79
C ALA A 169 8.44 -37.29 -7.61
N SER A 170 9.24 -37.07 -6.56
CA SER A 170 8.87 -36.32 -5.36
C SER A 170 10.09 -35.65 -4.71
N LEU A 171 9.88 -34.46 -4.14
CA LEU A 171 10.90 -33.75 -3.38
C LEU A 171 10.25 -32.81 -2.36
N GLY A 172 10.63 -32.96 -1.09
CA GLY A 172 10.10 -32.14 -0.01
C GLY A 172 8.58 -32.30 0.13
N GLN A 173 7.83 -31.21 -0.03
CA GLN A 173 6.37 -31.25 0.02
C GLN A 173 5.70 -31.69 -1.30
N ALA A 174 6.43 -31.64 -2.42
CA ALA A 174 5.92 -32.08 -3.71
C ALA A 174 5.92 -33.60 -3.81
N LYS A 175 4.72 -34.19 -3.89
CA LYS A 175 4.51 -35.65 -3.96
C LYS A 175 4.51 -36.19 -5.38
N ASN A 176 4.28 -35.33 -6.37
CA ASN A 176 4.17 -35.67 -7.78
C ASN A 176 5.02 -34.73 -8.65
N ILE A 177 5.34 -35.15 -9.87
CA ILE A 177 6.13 -34.36 -10.85
C ILE A 177 5.45 -33.02 -11.18
N ASP A 178 4.14 -33.00 -11.39
CA ASP A 178 3.40 -31.75 -11.69
C ASP A 178 3.56 -30.73 -10.56
N GLN A 179 3.53 -31.19 -9.31
CA GLN A 179 3.73 -30.35 -8.14
C GLN A 179 5.16 -29.79 -8.09
N MET A 180 6.16 -30.56 -8.52
CA MET A 180 7.53 -30.06 -8.63
C MET A 180 7.65 -28.96 -9.69
N HIS A 181 6.96 -29.08 -10.83
CA HIS A 181 6.89 -28.01 -11.84
C HIS A 181 6.22 -26.74 -11.30
N THR A 182 5.16 -26.88 -10.50
CA THR A 182 4.52 -25.74 -9.82
C THR A 182 5.47 -25.01 -8.88
N VAL A 183 6.25 -25.74 -8.07
CA VAL A 183 7.26 -25.12 -7.19
C VAL A 183 8.31 -24.36 -7.97
N VAL A 184 8.78 -24.92 -9.10
CA VAL A 184 9.75 -24.26 -10.00
C VAL A 184 9.18 -22.95 -10.55
N GLY A 185 7.91 -22.95 -10.97
CA GLY A 185 7.22 -21.74 -11.44
C GLY A 185 7.06 -20.68 -10.33
N ASN A 186 6.54 -21.09 -9.18
CA ASN A 186 6.29 -20.19 -8.04
C ASN A 186 7.58 -19.54 -7.54
N THR A 187 8.65 -20.33 -7.40
CA THR A 187 9.96 -19.83 -6.94
C THR A 187 10.60 -18.87 -7.95
N ALA A 188 10.40 -19.08 -9.25
CA ALA A 188 10.87 -18.16 -10.28
C ALA A 188 10.12 -16.81 -10.23
N ILE A 189 8.79 -16.85 -10.08
CA ILE A 189 7.95 -15.65 -9.95
C ILE A 189 8.33 -14.87 -8.68
N GLN A 190 8.47 -15.55 -7.54
CA GLN A 190 8.86 -14.93 -6.28
C GLN A 190 10.26 -14.30 -6.34
N GLY A 191 11.24 -15.04 -6.87
CA GLY A 191 12.61 -14.54 -7.02
C GLY A 191 12.65 -13.29 -7.89
N THR A 192 11.96 -13.32 -9.03
CA THR A 192 11.92 -12.20 -9.98
C THR A 192 11.19 -10.99 -9.40
N MET A 193 10.00 -11.19 -8.81
CA MET A 193 9.21 -10.11 -8.22
C MET A 193 9.93 -9.46 -7.03
N SER A 194 10.60 -10.25 -6.20
CA SER A 194 11.38 -9.74 -5.07
C SER A 194 12.54 -8.85 -5.54
N ILE A 195 13.21 -9.20 -6.64
CA ILE A 195 14.26 -8.36 -7.23
C ILE A 195 13.66 -7.03 -7.70
N ILE A 196 12.55 -7.08 -8.44
CA ILE A 196 11.88 -5.88 -8.97
C ILE A 196 11.49 -4.94 -7.83
N PHE A 197 10.84 -5.44 -6.78
CA PHE A 197 10.42 -4.62 -5.64
C PHE A 197 11.59 -3.94 -4.95
N VAL A 198 12.66 -4.67 -4.64
CA VAL A 198 13.84 -4.10 -3.97
C VAL A 198 14.49 -3.04 -4.85
N VAL A 199 14.72 -3.32 -6.14
CA VAL A 199 15.36 -2.38 -7.05
C VAL A 199 14.53 -1.10 -7.20
N CYS A 200 13.23 -1.21 -7.43
CA CYS A 200 12.33 -0.06 -7.52
C CYS A 200 12.32 0.75 -6.23
N THR A 201 12.20 0.11 -5.07
CA THR A 201 12.24 0.80 -3.77
C THR A 201 13.56 1.51 -3.53
N LEU A 202 14.70 0.88 -3.86
CA LEU A 202 16.01 1.51 -3.74
C LEU A 202 16.13 2.75 -4.65
N ILE A 203 15.66 2.67 -5.89
CA ILE A 203 15.63 3.81 -6.81
C ILE A 203 14.82 4.96 -6.21
N VAL A 204 13.59 4.68 -5.77
CA VAL A 204 12.70 5.70 -5.17
C VAL A 204 13.34 6.31 -3.93
N MET A 205 13.93 5.50 -3.05
CA MET A 205 14.59 5.97 -1.83
C MET A 205 15.82 6.84 -2.13
N ILE A 206 16.65 6.46 -3.11
CA ILE A 206 17.80 7.26 -3.55
C ILE A 206 17.34 8.60 -4.12
N VAL A 207 16.32 8.59 -4.99
CA VAL A 207 15.74 9.81 -5.56
C VAL A 207 15.16 10.68 -4.45
N ALA A 208 14.39 10.12 -3.53
CA ALA A 208 13.81 10.84 -2.40
C ALA A 208 14.90 11.48 -1.53
N CYS A 209 15.92 10.72 -1.12
CA CYS A 209 17.04 11.27 -0.35
C CYS A 209 17.76 12.40 -1.10
N SER A 210 17.98 12.24 -2.41
CA SER A 210 18.56 13.29 -3.25
C SER A 210 17.69 14.55 -3.28
N ARG A 211 16.36 14.40 -3.38
CA ARG A 211 15.40 15.51 -3.35
C ARG A 211 15.33 16.17 -1.97
N THR A 212 15.39 15.41 -0.89
CA THR A 212 15.49 15.93 0.48
C THR A 212 16.74 16.80 0.65
N VAL A 213 17.90 16.33 0.19
CA VAL A 213 19.15 17.11 0.25
C VAL A 213 19.07 18.37 -0.62
N GLN A 214 18.48 18.28 -1.81
CA GLN A 214 18.26 19.46 -2.67
C GLN A 214 17.34 20.50 -2.01
N ALA A 215 16.25 20.04 -1.38
CA ALA A 215 15.32 20.91 -0.65
C ALA A 215 16.02 21.61 0.53
N LEU A 216 16.80 20.86 1.32
CA LEU A 216 17.57 21.42 2.45
C LEU A 216 18.66 22.42 2.02
N ARG A 217 19.19 22.28 0.80
CA ARG A 217 20.16 23.20 0.20
C ARG A 217 19.52 24.41 -0.50
N GLY A 218 18.18 24.52 -0.50
CA GLY A 218 17.46 25.64 -1.11
C GLY A 218 17.54 25.69 -2.64
N ARG A 219 17.80 24.57 -3.33
CA ARG A 219 17.88 24.51 -4.80
C ARG A 219 16.58 24.01 -5.42
N ASN A 220 15.99 24.83 -6.31
CA ASN A 220 14.90 24.46 -7.25
C ASN A 220 13.76 23.64 -6.62
N ILE A 221 13.15 24.17 -5.57
CA ILE A 221 11.87 23.64 -5.10
C ILE A 221 10.80 24.30 -5.98
N ILE A 222 10.29 23.58 -6.97
CA ILE A 222 9.07 24.01 -7.67
C ILE A 222 7.97 23.93 -6.63
N ASP A 223 7.57 25.09 -6.11
CA ASP A 223 6.46 25.18 -5.19
C ASP A 223 5.16 25.13 -5.98
N THR A 224 4.40 24.05 -5.80
CA THR A 224 3.07 23.86 -6.39
C THR A 224 2.00 24.05 -5.32
N GLU A 225 2.41 24.36 -4.09
CA GLU A 225 1.49 24.68 -3.01
C GLU A 225 0.88 26.07 -3.32
N ASP A 226 -0.44 26.17 -3.19
CA ASP A 226 -1.10 27.47 -3.31
C ASP A 226 -0.56 28.42 -2.22
N PRO A 227 -0.38 29.71 -2.54
CA PRO A 227 0.12 30.65 -1.56
C PRO A 227 -0.81 30.66 -0.35
N ALA A 228 -0.21 30.62 0.85
CA ALA A 228 -0.96 30.62 2.10
C ALA A 228 -1.96 31.78 2.12
N LYS A 229 -3.26 31.47 2.04
CA LYS A 229 -4.33 32.43 2.23
C LYS A 229 -4.65 32.48 3.72
N ALA A 230 -4.65 33.68 4.29
CA ALA A 230 -5.12 33.86 5.65
C ALA A 230 -6.56 33.36 5.76
N SER A 231 -6.83 32.56 6.79
CA SER A 231 -8.19 32.11 7.08
C SER A 231 -9.06 33.32 7.40
N THR A 232 -10.22 33.42 6.76
CA THR A 232 -11.28 34.38 7.13
C THR A 232 -12.15 33.85 8.26
N ILE A 233 -11.75 32.74 8.88
CA ILE A 233 -12.42 32.07 9.99
C ILE A 233 -11.42 31.81 11.11
N PHE A 234 -11.78 32.19 12.32
CA PHE A 234 -11.01 31.86 13.50
C PHE A 234 -11.37 30.45 13.99
N ALA A 235 -10.34 29.64 14.24
CA ALA A 235 -10.46 28.36 14.90
C ALA A 235 -9.33 28.22 15.93
N PRO A 236 -9.61 27.67 17.13
CA PRO A 236 -8.58 27.48 18.14
C PRO A 236 -7.49 26.50 17.66
N SER A 237 -6.26 26.72 18.13
CA SER A 237 -5.09 25.93 17.70
C SER A 237 -5.07 24.47 18.19
N GLY A 238 -6.00 24.11 19.10
CA GLY A 238 -6.12 22.77 19.67
C GLY A 238 -7.56 22.39 20.02
N LEU A 239 -7.73 21.16 20.53
CA LEU A 239 -9.04 20.59 20.91
C LEU A 239 -9.78 21.37 22.00
N MET A 240 -9.06 22.09 22.87
CA MET A 240 -9.65 22.99 23.86
C MET A 240 -9.08 24.40 23.71
N PRO A 241 -9.94 25.42 23.60
CA PRO A 241 -9.49 26.78 23.44
C PRO A 241 -8.91 27.33 24.76
N THR A 242 -7.72 27.93 24.64
CA THR A 242 -7.10 28.69 25.73
C THR A 242 -7.98 29.91 26.09
N LYS A 243 -7.71 30.55 27.22
CA LYS A 243 -8.48 31.73 27.62
C LYS A 243 -8.36 32.87 26.59
N ALA A 244 -7.15 33.13 26.09
CA ALA A 244 -6.92 34.13 25.07
C ALA A 244 -7.63 33.81 23.74
N GLU A 245 -7.68 32.53 23.35
CA GLU A 245 -8.41 32.09 22.15
C GLU A 245 -9.92 32.19 22.34
N ARG A 246 -10.46 32.05 23.56
CA ARG A 246 -11.88 32.29 23.85
C ARG A 246 -12.25 33.76 23.78
N ASP A 247 -11.38 34.62 24.30
CA ASP A 247 -11.58 36.07 24.21
C ASP A 247 -11.53 36.52 22.74
N LEU A 248 -10.59 35.97 21.96
CA LEU A 248 -10.48 36.21 20.52
C LEU A 248 -11.66 35.64 19.71
N GLN A 249 -12.20 34.47 20.10
CA GLN A 249 -13.43 33.94 19.51
C GLN A 249 -14.60 34.90 19.72
N ALA A 250 -14.76 35.45 20.93
CA ALA A 250 -15.84 36.40 21.23
C ALA A 250 -15.71 37.70 20.41
N GLU A 251 -14.48 38.17 20.15
CA GLU A 251 -14.23 39.31 19.27
C GLU A 251 -14.59 38.99 17.81
N TRP A 252 -14.28 37.79 17.33
CA TRP A 252 -14.65 37.32 16.00
C TRP A 252 -16.15 37.13 15.84
N ASP A 253 -16.84 36.56 16.83
CA ASP A 253 -18.29 36.40 16.84
C ASP A 253 -18.98 37.78 16.77
N ALA A 254 -18.50 38.77 17.54
CA ALA A 254 -19.01 40.14 17.49
C ALA A 254 -18.69 40.86 16.16
N PHE A 255 -17.60 40.49 15.48
CA PHE A 255 -17.26 40.99 14.15
C PHE A 255 -18.21 40.44 13.08
N TYR A 256 -18.55 39.15 13.16
CA TYR A 256 -19.49 38.49 12.26
C TYR A 256 -20.93 38.97 12.43
N GLU A 257 -21.37 39.29 13.66
CA GLU A 257 -22.67 39.94 13.89
C GLU A 257 -22.81 41.26 13.13
N LYS A 258 -21.68 41.97 12.91
CA LYS A 258 -21.66 43.25 12.17
C LYS A 258 -21.45 43.08 10.66
N HIS A 259 -20.87 41.97 10.24
CA HIS A 259 -20.53 41.66 8.84
C HIS A 259 -21.00 40.24 8.49
N PRO A 260 -22.32 40.00 8.44
CA PRO A 260 -22.89 38.68 8.23
C PRO A 260 -22.58 38.10 6.83
N ASP A 261 -22.18 38.93 5.87
CA ASP A 261 -21.72 38.54 4.54
C ASP A 261 -20.36 37.81 4.54
N LEU A 262 -19.59 37.95 5.62
CA LEU A 262 -18.27 37.33 5.79
C LEU A 262 -18.32 36.06 6.66
N ASP A 263 -19.47 35.76 7.26
CA ASP A 263 -19.69 34.56 8.05
C ASP A 263 -20.09 33.37 7.16
N LEU A 264 -19.09 32.56 6.80
CA LEU A 264 -19.27 31.40 5.93
C LEU A 264 -19.93 30.20 6.65
N GLU A 265 -20.00 30.21 8.00
CA GLU A 265 -20.63 29.13 8.76
C GLU A 265 -22.16 29.27 8.83
N SER A 266 -22.70 30.49 8.92
CA SER A 266 -24.14 30.72 8.98
C SER A 266 -24.87 30.49 7.65
N VAL A 267 -24.19 30.66 6.51
CA VAL A 267 -24.76 30.40 5.16
C VAL A 267 -25.29 28.97 4.99
N HIS A 268 -24.79 28.00 5.76
CA HIS A 268 -25.27 26.61 5.73
C HIS A 268 -26.36 26.31 6.78
N LYS A 269 -26.42 27.03 7.90
CA LYS A 269 -27.41 26.80 8.97
C LYS A 269 -28.82 27.25 8.55
N ASP A 270 -28.94 28.29 7.73
CA ASP A 270 -30.24 28.81 7.29
C ASP A 270 -30.98 27.90 6.29
N LYS A 271 -30.31 26.86 5.74
CA LYS A 271 -30.91 25.92 4.77
C LYS A 271 -31.39 24.60 5.38
N GLU A 272 -31.08 24.29 6.64
CA GLU A 272 -31.55 23.05 7.29
C GLU A 272 -32.88 23.22 8.05
N HIS A 273 -33.46 24.41 8.06
CA HIS A 273 -34.73 24.71 8.77
C HIS A 273 -35.81 25.38 7.91
N ALA A 274 -35.73 25.27 6.58
CA ALA A 274 -36.79 25.68 5.66
C ALA A 274 -37.53 24.47 5.06
#